data_AF-A0A814V0C8-F1
#
_entry.id   AF-A0A814V0C8-F1
#
_cell.length_a   1.000
_cell.length_b   1.000
_cell.length_c   1.000
_cell.angle_alpha   90.00
_cell.angle_beta   90.00
_cell.angle_gamma   90.00
#
_symmetry.space_group_name_H-M   'P 1'
#
loop_
_entity.id
_entity.type
_entity.pdbx_description
1 polymer ?
#
loop_
_entity_poly.entity_id
_entity_poly.type
_entity_poly.pdbx_seq_one_letter_code
_entity_poly.pdbx_strand_id
1 'polypeptide(L)'
;MAERKAFNIIKAVPGVGQVYGAVRGVVYTAKGDMHEAKHSVTVDLADLNPLRVPRNLAHGIASATNELDVGAWIGKRPIGRQFIGLNISPGIDGLHWCIQINGVIYQLVLDKNHDVKVLISSNNERNEWYERDCKEYSWYLIKKELPYVETEVLRTYAKSFEAREYQALIATGDKINCQSFVTRMFSTAANISIEKARTTILLVVPNILF
;
A
#
# COMPACT_ATOMS: atom_id res chain seq x y z
N MET A 1 -1.66 9.67 -16.09
CA MET A 1 -0.69 8.68 -15.54
C MET A 1 0.71 9.26 -15.34
N ALA A 2 1.30 9.97 -16.31
CA ALA A 2 2.64 10.58 -16.18
C ALA A 2 2.76 11.63 -15.06
N GLU A 3 1.79 12.53 -14.91
CA GLU A 3 1.77 13.53 -13.83
C GLU A 3 1.76 12.89 -12.44
N ARG A 4 1.01 11.80 -12.26
CA ARG A 4 0.95 11.04 -11.02
C ARG A 4 2.29 10.39 -10.67
N LYS A 5 2.97 9.85 -11.68
CA LYS A 5 4.31 9.29 -11.55
C LYS A 5 5.32 10.36 -11.09
N ALA A 6 5.25 11.55 -11.69
CA ALA A 6 6.06 12.70 -11.26
C ALA A 6 5.71 13.14 -9.84
N PHE A 7 4.42 13.17 -9.48
CA PHE A 7 3.98 13.51 -8.14
C PHE A 7 4.53 12.56 -7.07
N ASN A 8 4.54 11.25 -7.32
CA ASN A 8 5.10 10.27 -6.39
C ASN A 8 6.59 10.47 -6.14
N ILE A 9 7.34 11.00 -7.12
CA ILE A 9 8.75 11.38 -6.96
C ILE A 9 8.86 12.67 -6.14
N ILE A 10 8.06 13.69 -6.48
CA ILE A 10 8.11 15.02 -5.83
C ILE A 10 7.68 14.94 -4.37
N LYS A 11 6.69 14.10 -4.04
CA LYS A 11 6.17 13.90 -2.68
C LYS A 11 7.25 13.39 -1.72
N ALA A 12 8.27 12.69 -2.21
CA ALA A 12 9.38 12.19 -1.43
C ALA A 12 10.39 13.26 -0.96
N VAL A 13 10.27 14.51 -1.45
CA VAL A 13 11.16 15.62 -1.09
C VAL A 13 10.50 16.49 -0.02
N PRO A 14 11.06 16.56 1.21
CA PRO A 14 10.53 17.40 2.29
C PRO A 14 10.43 18.88 1.86
N GLY A 15 9.34 19.53 2.25
CA GLY A 15 8.99 20.89 1.85
C GLY A 15 8.36 20.98 0.47
N VAL A 16 9.03 20.43 -0.56
CA VAL A 16 8.55 20.51 -1.96
C VAL A 16 7.31 19.65 -2.17
N GLY A 17 7.30 18.43 -1.63
CA GLY A 17 6.20 17.50 -1.73
C GLY A 17 4.90 18.02 -1.11
N GLN A 18 4.98 18.70 0.04
CA GLN A 18 3.83 19.26 0.75
C GLN A 18 3.24 20.45 -0.01
N VAL A 19 4.09 21.36 -0.50
CA VAL A 19 3.64 22.53 -1.27
C VAL A 19 2.98 22.09 -2.57
N TYR A 20 3.62 21.19 -3.33
CA TYR A 20 3.06 20.69 -4.58
C TYR A 20 1.82 19.83 -4.34
N GLY A 21 1.79 19.02 -3.28
CA GLY A 21 0.62 18.22 -2.88
C GLY A 21 -0.60 19.06 -2.54
N ALA A 22 -0.42 20.20 -1.85
CA ALA A 22 -1.49 21.15 -1.57
C ALA A 22 -2.09 21.75 -2.85
N VAL A 23 -1.24 22.21 -3.77
CA VAL A 23 -1.67 22.76 -5.07
C VAL A 23 -2.41 21.70 -5.89
N ARG A 24 -1.83 20.49 -5.99
CA ARG A 24 -2.43 19.36 -6.70
C ARG A 24 -3.77 18.97 -6.09
N GLY A 25 -3.89 18.94 -4.77
CA GLY A 25 -5.14 18.68 -4.05
C GLY A 25 -6.27 19.61 -4.45
N VAL A 26 -6.01 20.92 -4.52
CA VAL A 26 -7.01 21.92 -4.97
C VAL A 26 -7.43 21.68 -6.41
N VAL A 27 -6.47 21.42 -7.31
CA VAL A 27 -6.74 21.17 -8.74
C VAL A 27 -7.62 19.94 -8.94
N TYR A 28 -7.33 18.81 -8.29
CA TYR A 28 -8.14 17.59 -8.45
C TYR A 28 -9.51 17.70 -7.76
N THR A 29 -9.61 18.48 -6.68
CA THR A 29 -10.91 18.81 -6.07
C THR A 29 -11.79 19.58 -7.07
N ALA A 30 -11.24 20.58 -7.76
CA ALA A 30 -11.96 21.34 -8.79
C ALA A 30 -12.34 20.48 -10.01
N LYS A 31 -11.57 19.44 -10.31
CA LYS A 31 -11.87 18.47 -11.38
C LYS A 31 -12.85 17.37 -10.96
N GLY A 32 -13.29 17.34 -9.70
CA GLY A 32 -14.20 16.32 -9.17
C GLY A 32 -13.56 14.97 -8.81
N ASP A 33 -12.24 14.83 -8.92
CA ASP A 33 -11.52 13.59 -8.57
C ASP A 33 -11.05 13.65 -7.11
N MET A 34 -11.96 13.27 -6.21
CA MET A 34 -11.73 13.32 -4.77
C MET A 34 -10.67 12.30 -4.29
N HIS A 35 -10.45 11.21 -5.04
CA HIS A 35 -9.47 10.18 -4.68
C HIS A 35 -8.05 10.71 -4.88
N GLU A 36 -7.77 11.32 -6.04
CA GLU A 36 -6.48 11.98 -6.29
C GLU A 36 -6.27 13.21 -5.41
N ALA A 37 -7.32 13.99 -5.16
CA ALA A 37 -7.23 15.15 -4.27
C ALA A 37 -6.77 14.74 -2.86
N LYS A 38 -7.42 13.71 -2.28
CA LYS A 38 -7.07 13.21 -0.95
C LYS A 38 -5.67 12.59 -0.91
N HIS A 39 -5.30 11.81 -1.93
CA HIS A 39 -3.97 11.24 -2.03
C HIS A 39 -2.87 12.32 -2.09
N SER A 40 -3.16 13.43 -2.78
CA SER A 40 -2.23 14.55 -2.97
C SER A 40 -1.92 15.30 -1.68
N VAL A 41 -2.91 15.46 -0.79
CA VAL A 41 -2.74 16.20 0.48
C VAL A 41 -2.35 15.31 1.66
N THR A 42 -2.33 13.98 1.46
CA THR A 42 -1.95 13.04 2.51
C THR A 42 -0.45 13.15 2.83
N VAL A 43 -0.11 13.33 4.10
CA VAL A 43 1.28 13.36 4.58
C VAL A 43 1.55 12.12 5.44
N ASP A 44 2.55 11.33 5.07
CA ASP A 44 3.16 10.34 5.97
C ASP A 44 4.30 11.02 6.71
N LEU A 45 4.31 11.01 8.05
CA LEU A 45 5.40 11.61 8.82
C LEU A 45 6.75 10.95 8.51
N ALA A 46 6.72 9.70 8.06
CA ALA A 46 7.89 8.97 7.59
C ALA A 46 8.60 9.65 6.39
N ASP A 47 7.87 10.45 5.60
CA ASP A 47 8.38 11.21 4.45
C ASP A 47 9.09 12.50 4.86
N LEU A 48 8.93 12.96 6.11
CA LEU A 48 9.58 14.17 6.62
C LEU A 48 11.01 13.91 7.12
N ASN A 49 11.46 12.65 7.18
CA ASN A 49 12.79 12.31 7.64
C ASN A 49 13.84 12.57 6.53
N PRO A 50 14.75 13.56 6.68
CA PRO A 50 15.73 13.91 5.65
C PRO A 50 16.67 12.77 5.27
N LEU A 51 16.99 11.88 6.21
CA LEU A 51 17.90 10.74 5.98
C LEU A 51 17.33 9.73 4.98
N ARG A 52 16.03 9.79 4.70
CA ARG A 52 15.32 8.84 3.85
C ARG A 52 15.06 9.36 2.45
N VAL A 53 15.28 10.65 2.22
CA VAL A 53 15.03 11.32 0.94
C VAL A 53 15.67 10.59 -0.23
N PRO A 54 16.96 10.16 -0.19
CA PRO A 54 17.56 9.43 -1.30
C PRO A 54 16.84 8.11 -1.61
N ARG A 55 16.45 7.38 -0.57
CA ARG A 55 15.75 6.10 -0.68
C ARG A 55 14.32 6.29 -1.19
N ASN A 56 13.58 7.25 -0.63
CA ASN A 56 12.22 7.57 -1.05
C ASN A 56 12.20 8.07 -2.50
N LEU A 57 13.20 8.85 -2.93
CA LEU A 57 13.38 9.26 -4.32
C LEU A 57 13.64 8.05 -5.22
N ALA A 58 14.57 7.15 -4.85
CA ALA A 58 14.86 5.95 -5.62
C ALA A 58 13.60 5.06 -5.77
N HIS A 59 12.81 4.90 -4.71
CA HIS A 59 11.53 4.18 -4.78
C HIS A 59 10.48 4.93 -5.60
N GLY A 60 10.38 6.25 -5.49
CA GLY A 60 9.48 7.06 -6.32
C GLY A 60 9.79 6.90 -7.81
N ILE A 61 11.08 6.92 -8.17
CA ILE A 61 11.55 6.70 -9.55
C ILE A 61 11.25 5.26 -9.99
N ALA A 62 11.54 4.26 -9.15
CA ALA A 62 11.23 2.86 -9.45
C ALA A 62 9.72 2.63 -9.64
N SER A 63 8.88 3.20 -8.77
CA SER A 63 7.42 3.12 -8.88
C SER A 63 6.89 3.88 -10.09
N ALA A 64 7.53 4.98 -10.50
CA ALA A 64 7.17 5.72 -11.71
C ALA A 64 7.52 4.94 -13.00
N THR A 65 8.60 4.18 -12.98
CA THR A 65 9.12 3.50 -14.18
C THR A 65 8.56 2.09 -14.37
N ASN A 66 8.07 1.43 -13.32
CA ASN A 66 7.51 0.09 -13.42
C ASN A 66 5.97 0.11 -13.57
N GLU A 67 5.43 -0.89 -14.25
CA GLU A 67 4.00 -1.13 -14.38
C GLU A 67 3.50 -1.88 -13.13
N LEU A 68 2.40 -1.39 -12.53
CA LEU A 68 1.82 -2.00 -11.33
C LEU A 68 1.37 -3.45 -11.58
N ASP A 69 1.03 -3.77 -12.83
CA ASP A 69 0.52 -5.08 -13.23
C ASP A 69 1.55 -6.23 -13.09
N VAL A 70 2.83 -5.94 -12.84
CA VAL A 70 3.90 -6.94 -12.75
C VAL A 70 4.57 -6.92 -11.38
N GLY A 71 4.71 -8.10 -10.76
CA GLY A 71 5.43 -8.31 -9.50
C GLY A 71 4.57 -8.13 -8.25
N ALA A 72 5.23 -7.95 -7.10
CA ALA A 72 4.60 -7.67 -5.81
C ALA A 72 4.79 -6.21 -5.39
N TRP A 73 3.68 -5.54 -5.09
CA TRP A 73 3.65 -4.17 -4.63
C TRP A 73 2.86 -4.06 -3.32
N ILE A 74 3.30 -3.19 -2.42
CA ILE A 74 2.52 -2.85 -1.22
C ILE A 74 1.90 -1.47 -1.42
N GLY A 75 0.60 -1.39 -1.22
CA GLY A 75 -0.15 -0.15 -1.20
C GLY A 75 -0.34 0.34 0.22
N LYS A 76 -0.15 1.64 0.47
CA LYS A 76 -0.50 2.30 1.75
C LYS A 76 -1.42 3.50 1.56
N ARG A 77 -2.40 3.65 2.45
CA ARG A 77 -3.24 4.85 2.55
C ARG A 77 -3.67 5.13 3.98
N PRO A 78 -4.03 6.38 4.34
CA PRO A 78 -4.60 6.69 5.65
C PRO A 78 -5.93 6.00 5.91
N ILE A 79 -6.18 5.64 7.18
CA ILE A 79 -7.46 5.08 7.62
C ILE A 79 -8.51 6.21 7.71
N GLY A 80 -9.71 5.96 7.18
CA GLY A 80 -10.86 6.85 7.33
C GLY A 80 -10.65 8.22 6.66
N ARG A 81 -10.99 9.31 7.37
CA ARG A 81 -10.84 10.71 6.91
C ARG A 81 -9.54 11.37 7.34
N GLN A 82 -8.60 10.61 7.91
CA GLN A 82 -7.34 11.17 8.37
C GLN A 82 -6.46 11.55 7.17
N PHE A 83 -5.82 12.71 7.24
CA PHE A 83 -4.87 13.21 6.23
C PHE A 83 -3.41 13.01 6.65
N ILE A 84 -3.19 12.62 7.92
CA ILE A 84 -1.87 12.37 8.49
C ILE A 84 -1.78 10.89 8.84
N GLY A 85 -0.77 10.22 8.27
CA GLY A 85 -0.41 8.85 8.62
C GLY A 85 0.63 8.82 9.73
N LEU A 86 0.36 8.08 10.82
CA LEU A 86 1.37 7.74 11.82
C LEU A 86 1.91 6.34 11.55
N ASN A 87 3.06 6.30 10.89
CA ASN A 87 3.68 5.07 10.42
C ASN A 87 4.81 4.66 11.35
N ILE A 88 4.50 4.16 12.55
CA ILE A 88 5.50 3.92 13.60
C ILE A 88 6.43 2.76 13.19
N SER A 89 5.87 1.58 12.89
CA SER A 89 6.61 0.40 12.44
C SER A 89 5.69 -0.59 11.73
N PRO A 90 6.22 -1.56 10.93
CA PRO A 90 5.36 -2.62 10.41
C PRO A 90 4.79 -3.46 11.55
N GLY A 91 3.46 -3.41 11.67
CA GLY A 91 2.68 -4.03 12.75
C GLY A 91 2.08 -3.03 13.75
N ILE A 92 2.53 -1.77 13.72
CA ILE A 92 2.01 -0.65 14.53
C ILE A 92 1.95 0.57 13.61
N ASP A 93 0.89 0.68 12.81
CA ASP A 93 0.73 1.75 11.83
C ASP A 93 -0.75 2.17 11.76
N GLY A 94 -0.99 3.48 11.80
CA GLY A 94 -2.31 4.10 11.58
C GLY A 94 -2.74 4.16 10.12
N LEU A 95 -1.95 3.57 9.21
CA LEU A 95 -2.24 3.41 7.80
C LEU A 95 -2.86 2.05 7.51
N HIS A 96 -3.69 2.02 6.48
CA HIS A 96 -4.24 0.81 5.92
C HIS A 96 -3.36 0.30 4.77
N TRP A 97 -3.06 -1.00 4.80
CA TRP A 97 -2.17 -1.67 3.86
C TRP A 97 -2.93 -2.63 2.96
N CYS A 98 -2.53 -2.71 1.70
CA CYS A 98 -2.93 -3.74 0.76
C CYS A 98 -1.72 -4.25 -0.02
N ILE A 99 -1.89 -5.35 -0.76
CA ILE A 99 -0.84 -5.92 -1.59
C ILE A 99 -1.38 -6.18 -2.99
N GLN A 100 -0.62 -5.80 -4.00
CA GLN A 100 -0.87 -6.16 -5.38
C GLN A 100 0.15 -7.21 -5.82
N ILE A 101 -0.32 -8.31 -6.39
CA ILE A 101 0.50 -9.39 -6.92
C ILE A 101 0.04 -9.63 -8.36
N ASN A 102 0.93 -9.35 -9.32
CA ASN A 102 0.70 -9.57 -10.76
C ASN A 102 -0.68 -9.03 -11.23
N GLY A 103 -0.98 -7.76 -10.96
CA GLY A 103 -2.23 -7.12 -11.41
C GLY A 103 -3.48 -7.44 -10.59
N VAL A 104 -3.37 -8.18 -9.49
CA VAL A 104 -4.48 -8.46 -8.57
C VAL A 104 -4.20 -7.83 -7.21
N ILE A 105 -5.11 -6.98 -6.75
CA ILE A 105 -5.06 -6.32 -5.44
C ILE A 105 -5.82 -7.16 -4.43
N TYR A 106 -5.19 -7.41 -3.29
CA TYR A 106 -5.75 -8.09 -2.13
C TYR A 106 -5.77 -7.13 -0.94
N GLN A 107 -6.95 -6.95 -0.36
CA GLN A 107 -7.17 -6.00 0.72
C GLN A 107 -7.94 -6.64 1.86
N LEU A 108 -7.40 -6.54 3.07
CA LEU A 108 -8.09 -6.93 4.30
C LEU A 108 -8.98 -5.77 4.78
N VAL A 109 -10.28 -5.98 4.89
CA VAL A 109 -11.23 -4.97 5.40
C VAL A 109 -12.07 -5.54 6.53
N LEU A 110 -12.72 -4.66 7.28
CA LEU A 110 -13.77 -5.02 8.23
C LEU A 110 -15.12 -4.71 7.60
N ASP A 111 -16.07 -5.62 7.74
CA ASP A 111 -17.45 -5.35 7.39
C ASP A 111 -18.21 -4.60 8.50
N LYS A 112 -19.53 -4.43 8.34
CA LYS A 112 -20.38 -3.72 9.30
C LYS A 112 -20.46 -4.40 10.67
N ASN A 113 -20.18 -5.70 10.72
CA ASN A 113 -20.20 -6.49 11.95
C ASN A 113 -18.81 -6.58 12.60
N HIS A 114 -17.82 -5.86 12.05
CA HIS A 114 -16.42 -5.98 12.43
C HIS A 114 -15.80 -7.35 12.11
N ASP A 115 -16.41 -8.10 11.19
CA ASP A 115 -15.83 -9.36 10.70
C ASP A 115 -14.79 -9.07 9.61
N VAL A 116 -13.74 -9.90 9.58
CA VAL A 116 -12.70 -9.82 8.57
C VAL A 116 -13.26 -10.24 7.21
N LYS A 117 -13.06 -9.39 6.20
CA LYS A 117 -13.32 -9.69 4.79
C LYS A 117 -12.09 -9.41 3.96
N VAL A 118 -11.94 -10.14 2.86
CA VAL A 118 -10.89 -9.88 1.87
C VAL A 118 -11.53 -9.40 0.58
N LEU A 119 -11.25 -8.16 0.21
CA LEU A 119 -11.58 -7.62 -1.10
C LEU A 119 -10.49 -8.00 -2.09
N ILE A 120 -10.91 -8.45 -3.26
CA ILE A 120 -10.04 -8.81 -4.37
C ILE A 120 -10.51 -8.02 -5.57
N SER A 121 -9.61 -7.27 -6.19
CA SER A 121 -9.87 -6.48 -7.40
C SER A 121 -8.74 -6.69 -8.42
N SER A 122 -9.06 -6.68 -9.71
CA SER A 122 -8.08 -6.79 -10.78
C SER A 122 -8.53 -6.01 -12.00
N ASN A 123 -7.64 -5.77 -12.96
CA ASN A 123 -8.01 -5.05 -14.19
C ASN A 123 -9.09 -5.79 -15.01
N ASN A 124 -9.08 -7.13 -14.95
CA ASN A 124 -10.04 -8.00 -15.64
C ASN A 124 -11.35 -8.21 -14.86
N GLU A 125 -11.36 -7.96 -13.56
CA GLU A 125 -12.50 -8.18 -12.67
C GLU A 125 -12.66 -7.02 -11.69
N ARG A 126 -13.80 -6.33 -11.74
CA ARG A 126 -14.07 -5.12 -10.94
C ARG A 126 -13.08 -3.99 -11.25
N ASN A 127 -12.91 -3.71 -12.55
CA ASN A 127 -12.00 -2.69 -13.07
C ASN A 127 -12.17 -1.32 -12.35
N GLU A 128 -13.40 -0.85 -12.15
CA GLU A 128 -13.65 0.40 -11.43
C GLU A 128 -13.05 0.42 -10.00
N TRP A 129 -13.11 -0.72 -9.30
CA TRP A 129 -12.55 -0.85 -7.96
C TRP A 129 -11.04 -0.92 -8.03
N TYR A 130 -10.51 -1.69 -8.99
CA TYR A 130 -9.09 -1.78 -9.25
C TYR A 130 -8.48 -0.39 -9.56
N GLU A 131 -9.07 0.38 -10.47
CA GLU A 131 -8.61 1.73 -10.79
C GLU A 131 -8.68 2.68 -9.59
N ARG A 132 -9.77 2.62 -8.82
CA ARG A 132 -9.92 3.40 -7.60
C ARG A 132 -8.83 3.05 -6.59
N ASP A 133 -8.61 1.77 -6.32
CA ASP A 133 -7.60 1.30 -5.37
C ASP A 133 -6.19 1.63 -5.88
N CYS A 134 -5.94 1.50 -7.19
CA CYS A 134 -4.70 1.98 -7.80
C CYS A 134 -4.50 3.47 -7.52
N LYS A 135 -5.55 4.31 -7.51
CA LYS A 135 -5.52 5.77 -7.25
C LYS A 135 -5.37 6.15 -5.78
N GLU A 136 -6.01 5.42 -4.87
CA GLU A 136 -6.03 5.79 -3.45
C GLU A 136 -4.70 5.53 -2.73
N TYR A 137 -3.98 4.48 -3.12
CA TYR A 137 -2.81 4.00 -2.41
C TYR A 137 -1.50 4.58 -2.96
N SER A 138 -0.54 4.81 -2.07
CA SER A 138 0.88 4.94 -2.40
C SER A 138 1.48 3.55 -2.58
N TRP A 139 2.01 3.26 -3.76
CA TRP A 139 2.50 1.93 -4.13
C TRP A 139 4.04 1.83 -4.07
N TYR A 140 4.52 0.78 -3.43
CA TYR A 140 5.93 0.47 -3.24
C TYR A 140 6.24 -0.90 -3.84
N LEU A 141 7.08 -0.94 -4.88
CA LEU A 141 7.51 -2.19 -5.51
C LEU A 141 8.42 -2.96 -4.55
N ILE A 142 7.96 -4.13 -4.11
CA ILE A 142 8.73 -5.00 -3.20
C ILE A 142 9.61 -5.96 -3.98
N LYS A 143 9.06 -6.58 -5.02
CA LYS A 143 9.77 -7.57 -5.84
C LYS A 143 9.19 -7.61 -7.25
N LYS A 144 10.04 -7.34 -8.26
CA LYS A 144 9.62 -7.31 -9.68
C LYS A 144 9.31 -8.70 -10.23
N GLU A 145 10.16 -9.67 -9.90
CA GLU A 145 10.04 -11.04 -10.40
C GLU A 145 9.61 -11.97 -9.25
N LEU A 146 8.44 -12.59 -9.38
CA LEU A 146 7.95 -13.59 -8.45
C LEU A 146 8.05 -14.98 -9.07
N PRO A 147 8.27 -16.03 -8.27
CA PRO A 147 7.96 -17.38 -8.71
C PRO A 147 6.52 -17.45 -9.23
N TYR A 148 6.28 -18.29 -10.23
CA TYR A 148 4.93 -18.52 -10.70
C TYR A 148 4.09 -19.12 -9.57
N VAL A 149 2.99 -18.46 -9.24
CA VAL A 149 1.95 -18.96 -8.35
C VAL A 149 0.61 -18.70 -9.03
N GLU A 150 -0.21 -19.73 -9.14
CA GLU A 150 -1.52 -19.62 -9.76
C GLU A 150 -2.41 -18.62 -9.01
N THR A 151 -3.09 -17.75 -9.75
CA THR A 151 -3.90 -16.66 -9.16
C THR A 151 -4.99 -17.20 -8.22
N GLU A 152 -5.65 -18.31 -8.58
CA GLU A 152 -6.68 -18.92 -7.74
C GLU A 152 -6.13 -19.45 -6.43
N VAL A 153 -4.91 -20.00 -6.41
CA VAL A 153 -4.24 -20.42 -5.17
C VAL A 153 -4.04 -19.23 -4.23
N LEU A 154 -3.61 -18.07 -4.76
CA LEU A 154 -3.47 -16.85 -3.96
C LEU A 154 -4.82 -16.31 -3.49
N ARG A 155 -5.88 -16.41 -4.30
CA ARG A 155 -7.25 -16.01 -3.92
C ARG A 155 -7.78 -16.87 -2.79
N THR A 156 -7.67 -18.20 -2.90
CA THR A 156 -8.07 -19.13 -1.84
C THR A 156 -7.26 -18.88 -0.57
N TYR A 157 -5.95 -18.71 -0.69
CA TYR A 157 -5.09 -18.38 0.44
C TYR A 157 -5.52 -17.07 1.11
N ALA A 158 -5.79 -16.02 0.33
CA ALA A 158 -6.26 -14.74 0.85
C ALA A 158 -7.60 -14.89 1.58
N LYS A 159 -8.56 -15.62 1.00
CA LYS A 159 -9.88 -15.87 1.60
C LYS A 159 -9.83 -16.68 2.89
N SER A 160 -8.80 -17.51 3.09
CA SER A 160 -8.61 -18.25 4.35
C SER A 160 -8.45 -17.35 5.59
N PHE A 161 -8.11 -16.06 5.39
CA PHE A 161 -7.98 -15.10 6.47
C PHE A 161 -9.31 -14.51 6.96
N GLU A 162 -10.42 -14.70 6.24
CA GLU A 162 -11.75 -14.20 6.65
C GLU A 162 -12.28 -14.90 7.92
N ALA A 163 -11.76 -16.08 8.25
CA ALA A 163 -12.12 -16.81 9.47
C ALA A 163 -11.39 -16.30 10.73
N ARG A 164 -10.52 -15.29 10.60
CA ARG A 164 -9.70 -14.79 11.72
C ARG A 164 -10.29 -13.55 12.35
N GLU A 165 -10.00 -13.35 13.62
CA GLU A 165 -10.30 -12.10 14.32
C GLU A 165 -9.33 -10.98 13.94
N TYR A 166 -9.85 -9.76 13.80
CA TYR A 166 -9.03 -8.58 13.52
C TYR A 166 -8.42 -7.99 14.79
N GLN A 167 -7.17 -7.54 14.72
CA GLN A 167 -6.49 -6.83 15.80
C GLN A 167 -5.72 -5.62 15.28
N ALA A 168 -6.19 -4.40 15.57
CA ALA A 168 -5.62 -3.18 15.00
C ALA A 168 -4.11 -3.00 15.23
N LEU A 169 -3.60 -3.40 16.39
CA LEU A 169 -2.20 -3.21 16.79
C LEU A 169 -1.59 -4.55 17.21
N ILE A 170 -0.41 -4.88 16.65
CA ILE A 170 0.40 -6.06 17.00
C ILE A 170 -0.47 -7.33 17.05
N ALA A 171 -0.85 -7.83 15.88
CA ALA A 171 -1.58 -9.09 15.77
C ALA A 171 -0.78 -10.24 16.42
N THR A 172 -1.28 -10.78 17.54
CA THR A 172 -0.69 -11.92 18.26
C THR A 172 -1.57 -13.16 18.16
N GLY A 173 -0.94 -14.33 18.18
CA GLY A 173 -1.63 -15.62 18.04
C GLY A 173 -2.34 -15.75 16.68
N ASP A 174 -3.63 -16.09 16.73
CA ASP A 174 -4.45 -16.35 15.54
C ASP A 174 -5.07 -15.10 14.91
N LYS A 175 -4.91 -13.94 15.56
CA LYS A 175 -5.45 -12.66 15.09
C LYS A 175 -4.71 -12.14 13.85
N ILE A 176 -5.35 -11.25 13.10
CA ILE A 176 -4.77 -10.66 11.90
C ILE A 176 -5.01 -9.16 11.81
N ASN A 177 -4.12 -8.48 11.09
CA ASN A 177 -4.27 -7.08 10.71
C ASN A 177 -3.76 -6.86 9.28
N CYS A 178 -3.98 -5.67 8.72
CA CYS A 178 -3.61 -5.44 7.33
C CYS A 178 -2.10 -5.62 7.07
N GLN A 179 -1.23 -5.28 8.01
CA GLN A 179 0.22 -5.42 7.89
C GLN A 179 0.67 -6.89 7.91
N SER A 180 0.14 -7.69 8.85
CA SER A 180 0.42 -9.13 8.92
C SER A 180 -0.19 -9.88 7.74
N PHE A 181 -1.36 -9.46 7.25
CA PHE A 181 -1.98 -9.99 6.03
C PHE A 181 -1.08 -9.78 4.81
N VAL A 182 -0.66 -8.54 4.51
CA VAL A 182 0.19 -8.30 3.33
C VAL A 182 1.54 -8.99 3.44
N THR A 183 2.10 -9.10 4.65
CA THR A 183 3.34 -9.83 4.91
C THR A 183 3.19 -11.32 4.56
N ARG A 184 2.09 -11.95 4.99
CA ARG A 184 1.81 -13.36 4.72
C ARG A 184 1.52 -13.59 3.24
N MET A 185 0.73 -12.73 2.61
CA MET A 185 0.49 -12.79 1.16
C MET A 185 1.80 -12.68 0.37
N PHE A 186 2.69 -11.75 0.72
CA PHE A 186 3.99 -11.61 0.07
C PHE A 186 4.89 -12.82 0.30
N SER A 187 4.96 -13.33 1.54
CA SER A 187 5.71 -14.54 1.90
C SER A 187 5.30 -15.73 1.04
N THR A 188 3.99 -15.96 0.89
CA THR A 188 3.43 -17.02 0.04
C THR A 188 3.75 -16.78 -1.44
N ALA A 189 3.47 -15.59 -1.97
CA ALA A 189 3.68 -15.29 -3.39
C ALA A 189 5.16 -15.32 -3.81
N ALA A 190 6.06 -14.89 -2.93
CA ALA A 190 7.49 -14.89 -3.19
C ALA A 190 8.18 -16.22 -2.82
N ASN A 191 7.46 -17.18 -2.24
CA ASN A 191 7.96 -18.44 -1.70
C ASN A 191 9.18 -18.24 -0.77
N ILE A 192 9.01 -17.40 0.25
CA ILE A 192 10.03 -17.07 1.26
C ILE A 192 9.45 -17.18 2.67
N SER A 193 10.31 -17.29 3.69
CA SER A 193 9.87 -17.26 5.08
C SER A 193 9.19 -15.93 5.46
N ILE A 194 8.32 -15.97 6.46
CA ILE A 194 7.61 -14.79 6.97
C ILE A 194 8.61 -13.75 7.50
N GLU A 195 9.68 -14.18 8.15
CA GLU A 195 10.74 -13.31 8.66
C GLU A 195 11.43 -12.57 7.51
N LYS A 196 11.79 -13.29 6.44
CA LYS A 196 12.40 -12.68 5.25
C LYS A 196 11.43 -11.72 4.56
N ALA A 197 10.14 -12.05 4.51
CA ALA A 197 9.10 -11.16 3.99
C ALA A 197 9.02 -9.87 4.84
N ARG A 198 8.95 -9.97 6.17
CA ARG A 198 8.93 -8.80 7.08
C ARG A 198 10.14 -7.90 6.88
N THR A 199 11.34 -8.47 6.85
CA THR A 199 12.57 -7.70 6.62
C THR A 199 12.56 -7.02 5.25
N THR A 200 12.12 -7.71 4.20
CA THR A 200 12.04 -7.10 2.86
C THR A 200 11.05 -5.93 2.85
N ILE A 201 9.89 -6.08 3.48
CA ILE A 201 8.89 -5.03 3.59
C ILE A 201 9.41 -3.84 4.40
N LEU A 202 10.04 -4.07 5.56
CA LEU A 202 10.73 -3.06 6.37
C LEU A 202 11.76 -2.25 5.57
N LEU A 203 12.47 -2.93 4.67
CA LEU A 203 13.51 -2.34 3.83
C LEU A 203 12.98 -1.62 2.59
N VAL A 204 11.69 -1.69 2.29
CA VAL A 204 11.15 -1.04 1.09
C VAL A 204 10.07 -0.03 1.44
N VAL A 205 9.17 -0.41 2.33
CA VAL A 205 8.03 0.40 2.74
C VAL A 205 8.48 1.41 3.80
N PRO A 206 8.26 2.72 3.58
CA PRO A 206 8.62 3.72 4.56
C PRO A 206 8.00 3.43 5.93
N ASN A 207 8.70 3.70 7.03
CA ASN A 207 8.23 3.71 8.42
C ASN A 207 9.10 4.67 9.30
N ILE A 208 8.60 5.10 10.46
CA ILE A 208 9.22 6.13 11.32
C ILE A 208 10.49 5.60 12.01
N LEU A 209 10.52 4.31 12.37
CA LEU A 209 11.65 3.73 13.12
C LEU A 209 12.86 3.39 12.24
N PHE A 210 12.70 3.19 10.92
CA PHE A 210 13.77 2.85 9.97
C PHE A 210 13.53 3.47 8.58
#